data_AF-A0A2R6JLG8-F1
#
_entry.id   AF-A0A2R6JLG8-F1
#
_cell.length_a   1.000
_cell.length_b   1.000
_cell.length_c   1.000
_cell.angle_alpha   90.00
_cell.angle_beta   90.00
_cell.angle_gamma   90.00
#
_symmetry.space_group_name_H-M   'P 1'
#
loop_
_entity.id
_entity.type
_entity.pdbx_description
1 polymer ?
#
loop_
_entity_poly.entity_id
_entity_poly.type
_entity_poly.pdbx_seq_one_letter_code
_entity_poly.pdbx_strand_id
1 'polypeptide(L)' 'MPKVEITIPEHLEMQITQMVEQGEFVNREEAIEELISTGLKAYKASGPMEDDQEPGLEDDGMMGHEDEYVF' A
#
# COMPACT_ATOMS: atom_id res chain seq x y z
N MET A 1 3.39 18.13 14.99
CA MET A 1 3.03 17.44 13.74
C MET A 1 3.09 18.43 12.59
N PRO A 2 3.49 18.00 11.38
CA PRO A 2 3.38 18.84 10.18
C PRO A 2 1.91 19.22 9.96
N LYS A 3 1.66 20.46 9.58
CA LYS A 3 0.32 20.93 9.19
C LYS A 3 0.20 20.78 7.69
N VAL A 4 -0.81 20.04 7.25
CA VAL A 4 -1.10 19.83 5.83
C VAL A 4 -2.49 20.39 5.57
N GLU A 5 -2.60 21.26 4.57
CA GLU A 5 -3.88 21.82 4.12
C GLU A 5 -4.30 21.12 2.84
N ILE A 6 -5.51 20.57 2.82
CA ILE A 6 -6.06 19.81 1.70
C ILE A 6 -7.44 20.35 1.39
N THR A 7 -7.74 20.55 0.11
CA THR A 7 -9.08 20.94 -0.33
C THR A 7 -9.87 19.69 -0.66
N ILE A 8 -10.99 19.49 0.05
CA ILE A 8 -11.87 18.34 -0.14
C ILE A 8 -13.15 18.82 -0.87
N PRO A 9 -13.59 18.13 -1.94
CA PRO A 9 -14.87 18.38 -2.57
C PRO A 9 -16.05 18.27 -1.60
N GLU A 10 -17.06 19.13 -1.76
CA GLU A 10 -18.22 19.22 -0.86
C GLU A 10 -18.96 17.89 -0.65
N HIS A 11 -19.09 17.07 -1.70
CA HIS A 11 -19.77 15.78 -1.60
C HIS A 11 -19.00 14.77 -0.72
N LEU A 12 -17.67 14.87 -0.65
CA LEU A 12 -16.87 14.03 0.25
C LEU A 12 -16.96 14.54 1.70
N GLU A 13 -17.02 15.86 1.88
CA GLU A 13 -17.24 16.46 3.22
C GLU A 13 -18.58 16.04 3.82
N MET A 14 -19.65 16.03 3.03
CA MET A 14 -20.95 15.54 3.52
C MET A 14 -20.89 14.07 3.92
N GLN A 15 -20.17 13.25 3.15
CA GLN A 15 -20.01 11.82 3.47
C GLN A 15 -19.24 11.62 4.77
N ILE A 16 -18.12 12.32 4.95
CA ILE A 16 -17.33 12.26 6.20
C ILE A 16 -18.18 12.71 7.39
N THR A 17 -18.95 13.78 7.22
CA THR A 17 -19.86 14.29 8.26
C THR A 17 -20.88 13.22 8.67
N GLN A 18 -21.50 12.55 7.71
CA GLN A 18 -22.45 11.47 7.98
C GLN A 18 -21.80 10.28 8.72
N MET A 19 -20.56 9.91 8.38
CA MET A 19 -19.84 8.83 9.08
C MET A 19 -19.54 9.21 10.54
N VAL A 20 -19.17 10.47 10.79
CA VAL A 20 -18.99 11.00 12.16
C VAL A 20 -20.32 11.00 12.92
N GLU A 21 -21.41 11.44 12.30
CA GLU A 21 -22.75 11.44 12.92
C GLU A 21 -23.26 10.03 13.25
N GLN A 22 -22.91 9.04 12.42
CA GLN A 22 -23.22 7.63 12.66
C GLN A 22 -22.36 7.01 13.77
N GLY A 23 -21.35 7.73 14.26
CA GLY A 23 -20.44 7.27 15.30
C GLY A 23 -19.34 6.34 14.80
N GLU A 24 -19.08 6.27 13.49
CA GLU A 24 -17.91 5.55 12.96
C GLU A 24 -16.61 6.25 13.34
N PHE A 25 -16.63 7.57 13.47
CA PHE A 25 -15.46 8.38 13.83
C PHE A 25 -15.80 9.36 14.95
N VAL A 26 -14.83 9.62 15.82
CA VAL A 26 -14.99 10.56 16.95
C VAL A 26 -15.10 12.01 16.44
N ASN A 27 -14.35 12.33 15.38
CA ASN A 27 -14.32 13.67 14.80
C ASN A 27 -13.83 13.62 13.34
N ARG A 28 -13.96 14.76 12.64
CA ARG A 28 -13.57 14.91 11.24
C ARG A 28 -12.07 14.70 11.00
N GLU A 29 -11.21 15.18 11.89
CA GLU A 29 -9.74 15.05 11.71
C GLU A 29 -9.31 13.58 11.74
N GLU A 30 -9.84 12.83 12.70
CA GLU A 30 -9.59 11.39 12.84
C GLU A 30 -10.12 10.60 11.64
N ALA A 31 -11.33 10.94 11.17
CA ALA A 31 -11.89 10.34 9.96
C ALA A 31 -10.98 10.56 8.74
N ILE A 32 -10.49 11.78 8.54
CA ILE A 32 -9.61 12.11 7.41
C ILE A 32 -8.28 11.36 7.52
N GLU A 33 -7.67 11.31 8.70
CA GLU A 33 -6.40 10.61 8.91
C GLU A 33 -6.52 9.10 8.64
N GLU A 34 -7.56 8.45 9.16
CA GLU A 34 -7.79 7.02 8.96
C GLU A 34 -8.14 6.69 7.51
N LEU A 35 -8.98 7.50 6.86
CA LEU A 35 -9.35 7.30 5.46
C LEU A 35 -8.14 7.46 4.53
N ILE A 36 -7.31 8.49 4.73
CA ILE A 36 -6.10 8.70 3.95
C ILE A 36 -5.10 7.56 4.20
N SER A 37 -4.90 7.19 5.46
CA SER A 37 -3.96 6.11 5.82
C SER A 37 -4.38 4.77 5.21
N THR A 38 -5.68 4.46 5.26
CA THR A 38 -6.24 3.25 4.67
C THR A 38 -6.16 3.29 3.16
N GLY A 39 -6.50 4.42 2.53
CA GLY A 39 -6.38 4.62 1.09
C GLY A 39 -4.95 4.45 0.59
N LEU A 40 -3.97 4.99 1.32
CA LEU A 40 -2.54 4.81 1.00
C LEU A 40 -2.08 3.36 1.15
N LYS A 41 -2.53 2.66 2.19
CA LYS A 41 -2.24 1.21 2.37
C LYS A 41 -2.85 0.39 1.25
N ALA A 42 -4.12 0.62 0.94
CA ALA A 42 -4.82 -0.06 -0.14
C ALA A 42 -4.15 0.22 -1.49
N TYR A 43 -3.81 1.47 -1.78
CA TYR A 43 -3.11 1.85 -3.00
C TYR A 43 -1.73 1.19 -3.11
N LYS A 44 -0.94 1.14 -2.04
CA LYS A 44 0.34 0.42 -2.01
C LYS A 44 0.18 -1.08 -2.19
N ALA A 45 -0.86 -1.66 -1.58
CA ALA A 45 -1.18 -3.09 -1.71
C ALA A 45 -1.80 -3.44 -3.07
N SER A 46 -2.43 -2.48 -3.76
CA SER A 46 -3.11 -2.66 -5.05
C SER A 46 -2.31 -2.12 -6.23
N GLY A 47 -1.13 -1.55 -6.00
CA GLY A 47 -0.17 -1.29 -7.07
C GLY A 47 0.20 -2.62 -7.74
N PRO A 48 0.72 -2.60 -8.99
CA PRO A 48 1.44 -3.76 -9.47
C PRO A 48 2.38 -4.18 -8.34
N MET A 49 2.37 -5.47 -7.97
CA MET A 49 3.43 -6.06 -7.14
C MET A 49 4.72 -5.38 -7.57
N GLU A 50 5.52 -4.89 -6.62
CA GLU A 50 6.83 -4.31 -6.92
C GLU A 50 7.57 -5.28 -7.86
N ASP A 51 7.42 -5.11 -9.17
CA ASP A 51 8.16 -5.71 -10.28
C ASP A 51 9.58 -5.08 -10.31
N ASP A 52 10.04 -4.62 -9.15
CA ASP A 52 11.37 -4.09 -8.82
C ASP A 52 11.91 -4.75 -7.54
N GLN A 53 11.28 -5.82 -7.05
CA GLN A 53 12.04 -6.93 -6.47
C GLN A 53 12.03 -8.03 -7.52
N GLU A 54 12.85 -7.84 -8.56
CA GLU A 54 13.42 -8.97 -9.28
C GLU A 54 13.89 -10.00 -8.22
N PRO A 55 13.34 -11.23 -8.18
CA PRO A 55 14.18 -12.34 -7.84
C PRO A 55 15.22 -12.33 -8.95
N GLY A 56 16.40 -11.78 -8.68
CA GLY A 56 17.58 -12.03 -9.47
C GLY A 56 17.76 -13.54 -9.49
N LEU A 57 17.14 -14.16 -10.49
CA LEU A 57 17.48 -15.44 -11.03
C LEU A 57 18.91 -15.24 -11.54
N GLU A 58 19.87 -15.28 -10.63
CA GLU A 58 21.19 -15.81 -10.94
C GLU A 58 20.99 -17.31 -11.16
N ASP A 59 20.41 -17.59 -12.34
CA ASP A 59 20.74 -18.74 -13.17
C ASP A 59 22.25 -18.67 -13.47
N ASP A 60 23.06 -18.85 -12.43
CA ASP A 60 24.52 -18.97 -12.52
C ASP A 60 24.97 -20.22 -11.75
N GLY A 61 24.31 -21.31 -12.12
CA GLY A 61 24.64 -22.68 -11.77
C GLY A 61 24.35 -23.61 -12.93
N MET A 62 24.71 -23.16 -14.15
CA MET A 62 24.72 -23.93 -15.40
C MET A 62 25.00 -25.42 -15.13
N MET A 63 23.93 -26.22 -15.14
CA MET A 63 24.00 -27.67 -15.25
C MET A 63 24.71 -27.99 -16.57
N GLY A 64 25.96 -28.43 -16.48
CA GLY A 64 26.74 -28.79 -17.66
C GLY A 64 28.17 -29.22 -17.35
N HIS A 65 28.36 -30.33 -16.65
CA HIS A 65 29.37 -31.31 -17.06
C HIS A 65 29.09 -32.69 -16.44
N GLU A 66 28.39 -33.51 -17.20
CA GLU A 66 28.77 -34.88 -17.55
C GLU A 66 30.02 -35.46 -16.84
N ASP A 67 29.76 -36.55 -16.11
CA ASP A 67 30.61 -37.73 -15.83
C ASP A 67 31.89 -37.64 -14.95
N GLU A 68 31.99 -38.64 -14.03
CA GLU A 68 33.17 -39.14 -13.26
C GLU A 68 33.64 -38.30 -12.04
N TYR A 69 33.74 -38.77 -10.78
CA TYR A 69 34.43 -39.96 -10.24
C TYR A 69 33.80 -40.46 -8.92
N VAL A 70 33.76 -41.80 -8.74
CA VAL A 70 33.52 -42.48 -7.46
C VAL A 70 34.82 -42.53 -6.66
N PHE A 71 34.79 -42.10 -5.40
CA PHE A 71 35.83 -42.40 -4.40
C PHE A 71 35.38 -43.54 -3.50
#